data_AF-A0A7Y8GZG5-F1
#
_entry.id   AF-A0A7Y8GZG5-F1
#
_cell.length_a   1.000
_cell.length_b   1.000
_cell.length_c   1.000
_cell.angle_alpha   90.00
_cell.angle_beta   90.00
_cell.angle_gamma   90.00
#
_symmetry.space_group_name_H-M   'P 1'
#
loop_
_entity.id
_entity.type
_entity.pdbx_description
1 polymer ?
#
loop_
_entity_poly.entity_id
_entity_poly.type
_entity_poly.pdbx_seq_one_letter_code
_entity_poly.pdbx_strand_id
1 'polypeptide(L)'
;MKKRASCLAFKAQVEQRHEANPLLKLPGDAALVNRGVLRSLVMACPDGCGELLTINLDARAGKAWRVYGTQEELSLFPSVWRETGCKSHFILWRSKIYWCDWGDELDTPMEEVVQLVRNHLSSELVPYVSIADALQLVPWAVLSACNRLVRQGDAQEGKSKQRGYFRRADSAN
;
A
#
# COMPACT_ATOMS: atom_id res chain seq x y z
N MET A 1 0.61 -13.82 23.48
CA MET A 1 1.38 -13.36 22.29
C MET A 1 0.53 -12.30 21.59
N LYS A 2 1.01 -11.06 21.42
CA LYS A 2 0.25 -10.03 20.69
C LYS A 2 0.18 -10.46 19.22
N LYS A 3 -1.00 -10.87 18.75
CA LYS A 3 -1.19 -11.38 17.39
C LYS A 3 -1.31 -10.19 16.45
N ARG A 4 -0.38 -10.08 15.48
CA ARG A 4 -0.47 -9.10 14.41
C ARG A 4 -1.72 -9.37 13.57
N ALA A 5 -2.44 -8.32 13.19
CA ALA A 5 -3.52 -8.40 12.24
C ALA A 5 -2.95 -8.64 10.83
N SER A 6 -3.62 -9.48 10.06
CA SER A 6 -3.33 -9.73 8.65
C SER A 6 -4.18 -8.86 7.71
N CYS A 7 -5.24 -8.25 8.23
CA CYS A 7 -6.19 -7.45 7.45
C CYS A 7 -6.63 -6.21 8.23
N LEU A 8 -6.99 -5.18 7.48
CA LEU A 8 -7.79 -4.05 7.95
C LEU A 8 -9.24 -4.49 8.09
N ALA A 9 -9.87 -4.15 9.22
CA ALA A 9 -11.31 -4.31 9.43
C ALA A 9 -11.97 -2.93 9.47
N PHE A 10 -12.61 -2.54 8.37
CA PHE A 10 -13.28 -1.24 8.29
C PHE A 10 -14.51 -1.21 9.18
N LYS A 11 -14.66 -0.16 9.98
CA LYS A 11 -15.75 -0.01 10.94
C LYS A 11 -16.76 1.05 10.55
N ALA A 12 -16.28 2.22 10.15
CA ALA A 12 -17.15 3.34 9.81
C ALA A 12 -16.37 4.46 9.12
N GLN A 13 -17.12 5.35 8.48
CA GLN A 13 -16.70 6.72 8.26
C GLN A 13 -17.29 7.59 9.38
N VAL A 14 -16.48 8.45 9.97
CA VAL A 14 -16.85 9.40 11.03
C VAL A 14 -16.46 10.83 10.64
N GLU A 15 -17.06 11.84 11.27
CA GLU A 15 -16.73 13.24 10.95
C GLU A 15 -15.52 13.74 11.77
N GLN A 16 -15.40 13.28 13.02
CA GLN A 16 -14.33 13.69 13.93
C GLN A 16 -13.47 12.51 14.36
N ARG A 17 -12.16 12.74 14.56
CA ARG A 17 -11.20 11.71 14.98
C ARG A 17 -11.61 10.98 16.26
N HIS A 18 -12.13 11.70 17.25
CA HIS A 18 -12.44 11.12 18.56
C HIS A 18 -13.60 10.10 18.49
N GLU A 19 -14.49 10.24 17.51
CA GLU A 19 -15.60 9.30 17.25
C GLU A 19 -15.12 7.93 16.78
N ALA A 20 -13.89 7.85 16.21
CA ALA A 20 -13.29 6.57 15.84
C ALA A 20 -12.92 5.72 17.07
N ASN A 21 -12.42 6.34 18.15
CA ASN A 21 -11.88 5.64 19.32
C ASN A 21 -12.76 4.48 19.85
N PRO A 22 -14.07 4.64 20.10
CA PRO A 22 -14.92 3.56 20.61
C PRO A 22 -15.15 2.40 19.61
N LEU A 23 -14.86 2.61 18.32
CA LEU A 23 -15.06 1.63 17.25
C LEU A 23 -13.84 0.72 17.05
N LEU A 24 -12.65 1.16 17.44
CA LEU A 24 -11.38 0.49 17.14
C LEU A 24 -10.93 -0.37 18.32
N LYS A 25 -11.46 -1.59 18.40
CA LYS A 25 -11.31 -2.48 19.57
C LYS A 25 -10.23 -3.54 19.38
N LEU A 26 -10.11 -4.05 18.16
CA LEU A 26 -9.17 -5.11 17.81
C LEU A 26 -8.06 -4.56 16.90
N PRO A 27 -6.85 -5.15 16.94
CA PRO A 27 -5.77 -4.78 16.02
C PRO A 27 -6.25 -4.85 14.56
N GLY A 28 -5.96 -3.82 13.78
CA GLY A 28 -6.41 -3.70 12.39
C GLY A 28 -7.80 -3.11 12.20
N ASP A 29 -8.60 -2.93 13.26
CA ASP A 29 -9.83 -2.14 13.17
C ASP A 29 -9.49 -0.72 12.70
N ALA A 30 -10.24 -0.20 11.73
CA ALA A 30 -10.01 1.12 11.18
C ALA A 30 -11.29 1.90 10.86
N ALA A 31 -11.20 3.22 10.91
CA ALA A 31 -12.25 4.15 10.53
C ALA A 31 -11.68 5.31 9.70
N LEU A 32 -12.45 5.79 8.73
CA LEU A 32 -12.10 6.97 7.94
C LEU A 32 -12.69 8.21 8.60
N VAL A 33 -11.89 9.27 8.71
CA VAL A 33 -12.36 10.60 9.13
C VAL A 33 -12.60 11.44 7.90
N ASN A 34 -13.84 11.83 7.65
CA ASN A 34 -14.25 12.63 6.51
C ASN A 34 -15.08 13.83 6.97
N ARG A 35 -14.60 15.03 6.66
CA ARG A 35 -15.26 16.30 7.01
C ARG A 35 -15.35 17.21 5.80
N GLY A 36 -16.25 16.85 4.88
CA GLY A 36 -16.38 17.41 3.53
C GLY A 36 -15.25 17.01 2.56
N VAL A 37 -14.21 16.39 3.10
CA VAL A 37 -12.99 15.93 2.44
C VAL A 37 -12.36 14.85 3.32
N LEU A 38 -11.68 13.89 2.70
CA LEU A 38 -11.02 12.81 3.42
C LEU A 38 -9.81 13.35 4.20
N ARG A 39 -9.82 13.19 5.53
CA ARG A 39 -8.81 13.76 6.43
C ARG A 39 -7.77 12.75 6.86
N SER A 40 -8.22 11.61 7.36
CA SER A 40 -7.31 10.61 7.93
C SER A 40 -7.93 9.21 7.97
N LEU A 41 -7.10 8.18 7.94
CA LEU A 41 -7.47 6.85 8.41
C LEU A 41 -6.99 6.72 9.86
N VAL A 42 -7.90 6.40 10.77
CA VAL A 42 -7.55 6.04 12.16
C VAL A 42 -7.62 4.53 12.28
N MET A 43 -6.59 3.90 12.83
CA MET A 43 -6.50 2.44 12.93
C MET A 43 -5.96 2.02 14.30
N ALA A 44 -6.57 1.03 14.93
CA ALA A 44 -5.95 0.31 16.04
C ALA A 44 -4.72 -0.42 15.53
N CYS A 45 -3.54 -0.09 16.08
CA CYS A 45 -2.27 -0.49 15.50
C CYS A 45 -2.25 -2.01 15.24
N PRO A 46 -2.02 -2.42 13.99
CA PRO A 46 -2.22 -3.81 13.59
C PRO A 46 -1.16 -4.74 14.17
N ASP A 47 -0.11 -4.22 14.79
CA ASP A 47 0.86 -5.04 15.52
C ASP A 47 0.34 -5.53 16.88
N GLY A 48 -0.79 -4.97 17.36
CA GLY A 48 -1.38 -5.27 18.65
C GLY A 48 -0.75 -4.52 19.83
N CYS A 49 0.03 -3.46 19.60
CA CYS A 49 0.66 -2.70 20.69
C CYS A 49 -0.36 -2.02 21.62
N GLY A 50 -1.55 -1.68 21.09
CA GLY A 50 -2.65 -1.01 21.80
C GLY A 50 -2.78 0.48 21.47
N GLU A 51 -1.86 1.04 20.68
CA GLU A 51 -1.94 2.44 20.25
C GLU A 51 -2.84 2.63 19.03
N LEU A 52 -3.35 3.85 18.85
CA LEU A 52 -4.08 4.24 17.64
C LEU A 52 -3.15 4.97 16.67
N LEU A 53 -3.13 4.52 15.43
CA LEU A 53 -2.47 5.20 14.32
C LEU A 53 -3.42 6.23 13.72
N THR A 54 -2.91 7.43 13.45
CA THR A 54 -3.63 8.44 12.66
C THR A 54 -2.80 8.71 11.41
N ILE A 55 -3.28 8.22 10.27
CA ILE A 55 -2.60 8.32 8.97
C ILE A 55 -3.21 9.49 8.22
N ASN A 56 -2.40 10.51 7.92
CA ASN A 56 -2.88 11.69 7.17
C ASN A 56 -3.22 11.31 5.73
N LEU A 57 -4.42 11.67 5.28
CA LEU A 57 -4.90 11.49 3.91
C LEU A 57 -5.13 12.82 3.19
N ASP A 58 -5.00 13.93 3.90
CA ASP A 58 -5.20 15.27 3.37
C ASP A 58 -3.86 15.93 3.02
N ALA A 59 -3.55 15.98 1.73
CA ALA A 59 -2.31 16.58 1.24
C ALA A 59 -2.18 18.08 1.56
N ARG A 60 -3.28 18.77 1.87
CA ARG A 60 -3.25 20.19 2.28
C ARG A 60 -2.74 20.37 3.71
N ALA A 61 -2.82 19.32 4.52
CA ALA A 61 -2.37 19.32 5.91
C ALA A 61 -0.90 18.87 6.06
N GLY A 62 -0.25 18.45 4.97
CA GLY A 62 1.13 17.99 4.95
C GLY A 62 1.33 16.73 4.12
N LYS A 63 2.42 15.99 4.37
CA LYS A 63 2.66 14.70 3.72
C LYS A 63 1.46 13.76 3.98
N ALA A 64 0.89 13.22 2.91
CA ALA A 64 -0.32 12.42 2.97
C ALA A 64 -0.16 11.12 2.20
N TRP A 65 -0.84 10.09 2.67
CA TRP A 65 -1.00 8.85 1.95
C TRP A 65 -2.10 9.00 0.91
N ARG A 66 -1.86 8.44 -0.28
CA ARG A 66 -2.88 8.24 -1.29
C ARG A 66 -3.75 7.05 -0.88
N VAL A 67 -5.06 7.20 -1.00
CA VAL A 67 -6.03 6.12 -0.78
C VAL A 67 -6.55 5.63 -2.11
N TYR A 68 -6.68 4.31 -2.26
CA TYR A 68 -7.29 3.67 -3.41
C TYR A 68 -8.35 2.67 -2.96
N GLY A 69 -9.32 2.43 -3.85
CA GLY A 69 -10.40 1.47 -3.63
C GLY A 69 -11.60 2.08 -2.91
N THR A 70 -12.38 1.22 -2.27
CA THR A 70 -13.65 1.56 -1.61
C THR A 70 -13.53 1.32 -0.10
N GLN A 71 -14.61 1.58 0.66
CA GLN A 71 -14.62 1.32 2.10
C GLN A 71 -14.47 -0.18 2.44
N GLU A 72 -14.89 -1.05 1.53
CA GLU A 72 -14.78 -2.51 1.63
C GLU A 72 -13.37 -3.01 1.29
N GLU A 73 -12.70 -2.37 0.32
CA GLU A 73 -11.37 -2.74 -0.15
C GLU A 73 -10.45 -1.51 -0.20
N LEU A 74 -9.76 -1.23 0.91
CA LEU A 74 -8.89 -0.04 1.05
C LEU A 74 -7.43 -0.38 0.78
N SER A 75 -6.76 0.50 0.04
CA SER A 75 -5.30 0.48 -0.11
C SER A 75 -4.70 1.85 0.22
N LEU A 76 -3.52 1.86 0.83
CA LEU A 76 -2.76 3.07 1.12
C LEU A 76 -1.41 3.04 0.43
N PHE A 77 -0.99 4.19 -0.11
CA PHE A 77 0.34 4.35 -0.68
C PHE A 77 0.98 5.66 -0.18
N PRO A 78 2.25 5.67 0.25
CA PRO A 78 3.22 4.56 0.30
C PRO A 78 2.96 3.61 1.49
N SER A 79 3.94 2.77 1.87
CA SER A 79 3.85 1.94 3.08
C SER A 79 3.66 2.82 4.31
N VAL A 80 2.99 2.29 5.34
CA VAL A 80 2.89 2.93 6.65
C VAL A 80 4.12 2.55 7.46
N TRP A 81 4.93 3.54 7.84
CA TRP A 81 6.10 3.33 8.69
C TRP A 81 6.03 4.28 9.89
N ARG A 82 6.04 3.70 11.08
CA ARG A 82 6.19 4.45 12.32
C ARG A 82 7.66 4.54 12.70
N GLU A 83 8.15 5.74 12.93
CA GLU A 83 9.52 5.96 13.41
C GLU A 83 9.62 5.84 14.95
N THR A 84 8.48 6.01 15.64
CA THR A 84 8.38 6.01 17.11
C THR A 84 7.36 4.97 17.61
N GLY A 85 7.35 4.70 18.91
CA GLY A 85 6.48 3.71 19.52
C GLY A 85 6.88 2.29 19.11
N CYS A 86 5.91 1.50 18.66
CA CYS A 86 6.14 0.10 18.26
C CYS A 86 6.92 -0.08 16.95
N LYS A 87 7.18 1.00 16.21
CA LYS A 87 7.93 0.99 14.94
C LYS A 87 7.36 0.06 13.87
N SER A 88 6.05 -0.17 13.87
CA SER A 88 5.36 -0.98 12.85
C SER A 88 5.65 -0.46 11.43
N HIS A 89 6.03 -1.36 10.52
CA HIS A 89 6.25 -1.07 9.10
C HIS A 89 5.48 -2.08 8.24
N PHE A 90 4.46 -1.59 7.53
CA PHE A 90 3.58 -2.43 6.73
C PHE A 90 3.04 -1.74 5.48
N ILE A 91 2.65 -2.53 4.49
CA ILE A 91 1.86 -2.11 3.34
C ILE A 91 0.40 -2.48 3.60
N LEU A 92 -0.52 -1.58 3.25
CA LEU A 92 -1.94 -1.85 3.21
C LEU A 92 -2.41 -1.87 1.75
N TRP A 93 -2.75 -3.05 1.25
CA TRP A 93 -3.21 -3.24 -0.12
C TRP A 93 -4.40 -4.20 -0.12
N ARG A 94 -5.53 -3.78 -0.70
CA ARG A 94 -6.79 -4.55 -0.75
C ARG A 94 -7.29 -5.02 0.62
N SER A 95 -7.24 -4.13 1.60
CA SER A 95 -7.52 -4.39 3.01
C SER A 95 -6.64 -5.49 3.65
N LYS A 96 -5.58 -5.97 2.98
CA LYS A 96 -4.57 -6.87 3.55
C LYS A 96 -3.35 -6.10 4.02
N ILE A 97 -2.75 -6.60 5.09
CA ILE A 97 -1.56 -6.03 5.73
C ILE A 97 -0.38 -6.93 5.39
N TYR A 98 0.63 -6.36 4.72
CA TYR A 98 1.89 -7.02 4.39
C TYR A 98 3.01 -6.39 5.21
N TRP A 99 3.66 -7.19 6.05
CA TRP A 99 4.68 -6.75 6.98
C TRP A 99 6.05 -6.68 6.29
N CYS A 100 6.64 -5.48 6.30
CA CYS A 100 7.91 -5.24 5.62
C CYS A 100 9.12 -5.85 6.37
N ASP A 101 8.98 -6.12 7.66
CA ASP A 101 10.00 -6.78 8.48
C ASP A 101 10.02 -8.31 8.32
N TRP A 102 8.97 -8.91 7.73
CA TRP A 102 8.82 -10.37 7.61
C TRP A 102 8.94 -10.89 6.18
N GLY A 103 9.23 -10.01 5.21
CA GLY A 103 9.38 -10.41 3.82
C GLY A 103 8.08 -10.89 3.17
N ASP A 104 6.93 -10.42 3.67
CA ASP A 104 5.64 -10.75 3.08
C ASP A 104 5.63 -10.38 1.59
N GLU A 105 5.27 -11.36 0.75
CA GLU A 105 5.06 -11.12 -0.66
C GLU A 105 3.69 -10.50 -0.89
N LEU A 106 3.64 -9.48 -1.75
CA LEU A 106 2.38 -8.92 -2.22
C LEU A 106 1.56 -10.00 -2.94
N ASP A 107 0.23 -9.92 -2.83
CA ASP A 107 -0.69 -10.78 -3.59
C ASP A 107 -0.37 -10.83 -5.08
N THR A 108 -0.70 -11.97 -5.70
CA THR A 108 -0.63 -12.15 -7.15
C THR A 108 -1.44 -11.07 -7.87
N PRO A 109 -0.84 -10.36 -8.84
CA PRO A 109 -1.53 -9.32 -9.60
C PRO A 109 -2.51 -9.94 -10.59
N MET A 110 -3.58 -9.21 -10.91
CA MET A 110 -4.50 -9.60 -11.99
C MET A 110 -3.74 -9.69 -13.32
N GLU A 111 -4.08 -10.67 -14.17
CA GLU A 111 -3.42 -10.87 -15.47
C GLU A 111 -3.50 -9.63 -16.37
N GLU A 112 -4.63 -8.92 -16.34
CA GLU A 112 -4.81 -7.67 -17.07
C GLU A 112 -3.78 -6.61 -16.65
N VAL A 113 -3.55 -6.47 -15.34
CA VAL A 113 -2.53 -5.55 -14.81
C VAL A 113 -1.14 -5.97 -15.26
N VAL A 114 -0.83 -7.27 -15.25
CA VAL A 114 0.45 -7.79 -15.76
C VAL A 114 0.63 -7.43 -17.22
N GLN A 115 -0.39 -7.59 -18.06
CA GLN A 115 -0.31 -7.28 -19.48
C GLN A 115 -0.18 -5.78 -19.75
N LEU A 116 -0.92 -4.94 -19.02
CA LEU A 116 -0.81 -3.48 -19.12
C LEU A 116 0.60 -3.01 -18.75
N VAL A 117 1.15 -3.51 -17.65
CA VAL A 117 2.51 -3.20 -17.23
C VAL A 117 3.54 -3.70 -18.25
N ARG A 118 3.41 -4.95 -18.73
CA ARG A 118 4.28 -5.52 -19.76
C ARG A 118 4.32 -4.65 -21.02
N ASN A 119 3.15 -4.20 -21.49
CA ASN A 119 3.03 -3.37 -22.68
C ASN A 119 3.60 -1.95 -22.48
N HIS A 120 3.57 -1.44 -21.24
CA HIS A 120 4.10 -0.13 -20.91
C HIS A 120 5.62 -0.11 -20.75
N LEU A 121 6.23 -1.22 -20.33
CA LEU A 121 7.68 -1.31 -20.13
C LEU A 121 8.46 -1.12 -21.45
N SER A 122 9.45 -0.24 -21.40
CA SER A 122 10.40 0.04 -22.48
C SER A 122 11.81 -0.44 -22.11
N SER A 123 12.81 -0.15 -22.95
CA SER A 123 14.22 -0.39 -22.63
C SER A 123 14.74 0.54 -21.52
N GLU A 124 14.02 1.62 -21.21
CA GLU A 124 14.40 2.57 -20.17
C GLU A 124 13.97 2.10 -18.78
N LEU A 125 14.82 2.38 -17.80
CA LEU A 125 14.60 2.00 -16.41
C LEU A 125 13.78 3.08 -15.71
N VAL A 126 12.52 2.77 -15.38
CA VAL A 126 11.55 3.72 -14.82
C VAL A 126 11.00 3.24 -13.47
N PRO A 127 10.72 4.13 -12.51
CA PRO A 127 10.20 3.70 -11.20
C PRO A 127 8.76 3.18 -11.35
N TYR A 128 8.42 2.11 -10.62
CA TYR A 128 7.08 1.50 -10.70
C TYR A 128 5.94 2.47 -10.38
N VAL A 129 6.23 3.50 -9.57
CA VAL A 129 5.27 4.55 -9.23
C VAL A 129 4.91 5.39 -10.47
N SER A 130 5.88 5.71 -11.33
CA SER A 130 5.61 6.41 -12.58
C SER A 130 4.83 5.56 -13.57
N ILE A 131 5.08 4.25 -13.62
CA ILE A 131 4.27 3.31 -14.40
C ILE A 131 2.82 3.31 -13.87
N ALA A 132 2.65 3.25 -12.55
CA ALA A 132 1.33 3.27 -11.92
C ALA A 132 0.56 4.57 -12.20
N ASP A 133 1.23 5.72 -12.11
CA ASP A 133 0.62 7.00 -12.42
C ASP A 133 0.22 7.09 -13.91
N ALA A 134 1.06 6.59 -14.83
CA ALA A 134 0.78 6.58 -16.27
C ALA A 134 -0.38 5.65 -16.65
N LEU A 135 -0.50 4.51 -15.98
CA LEU A 135 -1.57 3.53 -16.20
C LEU A 135 -2.82 3.76 -15.33
N GLN A 136 -2.79 4.76 -14.45
CA GLN A 136 -3.85 5.04 -13.46
C GLN A 136 -4.17 3.83 -12.57
N LEU A 137 -3.14 3.08 -12.16
CA LEU A 137 -3.26 1.87 -11.35
C LEU A 137 -2.77 2.09 -9.92
N VAL A 138 -3.17 1.20 -9.01
CA VAL A 138 -2.62 1.17 -7.64
C VAL A 138 -1.14 0.80 -7.72
N PRO A 139 -0.22 1.58 -7.12
CA PRO A 139 1.22 1.29 -7.23
C PRO A 139 1.64 -0.09 -6.73
N TRP A 140 0.96 -0.65 -5.72
CA TRP A 140 1.22 -2.02 -5.25
C TRP A 140 0.86 -3.09 -6.26
N ALA A 141 -0.20 -2.87 -7.05
CA ALA A 141 -0.57 -3.78 -8.13
C ALA A 141 0.49 -3.78 -9.23
N VAL A 142 1.01 -2.59 -9.56
CA VAL A 142 2.10 -2.44 -10.52
C VAL A 142 3.40 -3.04 -10.00
N LEU A 143 3.78 -2.80 -8.74
CA LEU A 143 4.96 -3.41 -8.14
C LEU A 143 4.85 -4.95 -8.15
N SER A 144 3.68 -5.50 -7.80
CA SER A 144 3.43 -6.94 -7.86
C SER A 144 3.53 -7.49 -9.29
N ALA A 145 2.97 -6.79 -10.28
CA ALA A 145 3.09 -7.13 -11.70
C ALA A 145 4.54 -7.08 -12.20
N CYS A 146 5.29 -6.03 -11.86
CA CYS A 146 6.71 -5.93 -12.17
C CYS A 146 7.50 -7.08 -11.56
N ASN A 147 7.29 -7.41 -10.28
CA ASN A 147 7.95 -8.54 -9.63
C ASN A 147 7.65 -9.87 -10.32
N ARG A 148 6.40 -10.08 -10.75
CA ARG A 148 6.01 -11.26 -11.53
C ARG A 148 6.70 -11.31 -12.88
N LEU A 149 6.75 -10.21 -13.63
CA LEU A 149 7.44 -10.13 -14.92
C LEU A 149 8.95 -10.38 -14.78
N VAL A 150 9.57 -9.90 -13.69
CA VAL A 150 10.97 -10.19 -13.37
C VAL A 150 11.18 -11.69 -13.14
N ARG A 151 10.30 -12.35 -12.37
CA ARG A 151 10.35 -13.81 -12.15
C ARG A 151 10.18 -14.61 -13.45
N GLN A 152 9.42 -14.07 -14.40
CA GLN A 152 9.20 -14.68 -15.72
C GLN A 152 10.33 -14.40 -16.72
N GLY A 153 11.25 -13.48 -16.41
CA GLY A 153 12.31 -13.05 -17.32
C GLY A 153 11.87 -11.99 -18.35
N ASP A 154 10.66 -11.44 -18.24
CA ASP A 154 10.11 -10.43 -19.15
C ASP A 154 10.51 -8.99 -18.77
N ALA A 155 10.97 -8.78 -17.53
CA ALA A 155 11.40 -7.49 -17.01
C ALA A 155 12.67 -7.61 -16.17
N GLN A 156 13.34 -6.49 -15.94
CA GLN A 156 14.52 -6.39 -15.08
C GLN A 156 14.31 -5.27 -14.05
N GLU A 157 14.60 -5.56 -12.78
CA GLU A 157 14.66 -4.54 -11.72
C GLU A 157 16.05 -3.88 -11.68
N GLY A 158 16.08 -2.57 -11.44
CA GLY A 158 17.30 -1.83 -11.16
C GLY A 158 17.99 -2.29 -9.86
N LYS A 159 19.30 -2.05 -9.77
CA LYS A 159 20.12 -2.42 -8.60
C LYS A 159 20.31 -1.25 -7.64
N SER A 160 20.59 -1.56 -6.38
CA SER A 160 20.99 -0.59 -5.35
C SER A 160 20.02 0.61 -5.23
N LYS A 161 20.43 1.81 -5.64
CA LYS A 161 19.61 3.03 -5.56
C LYS A 161 18.43 3.03 -6.55
N GLN A 162 18.43 2.11 -7.52
CA GLN A 162 17.38 1.95 -8.53
C GLN A 162 16.45 0.77 -8.21
N ARG A 163 16.46 0.25 -6.98
CA ARG A 163 15.44 -0.71 -6.56
C ARG A 163 14.04 -0.08 -6.68
N GLY A 164 13.08 -0.87 -7.15
CA GLY A 164 11.76 -0.36 -7.54
C GLY A 164 11.72 0.36 -8.89
N TYR A 165 12.80 0.32 -9.67
CA TYR A 165 12.76 0.72 -11.07
C TYR A 165 12.78 -0.51 -11.97
N PHE A 166 12.03 -0.46 -13.05
CA PHE A 166 11.81 -1.58 -13.95
C PHE A 166 11.96 -1.16 -15.41
N ARG A 167 12.47 -2.09 -16.21
CA ARG A 167 12.52 -2.02 -17.67
C ARG A 167 12.14 -3.37 -18.25
N ARG A 168 11.80 -3.40 -19.54
CA ARG A 168 11.62 -4.64 -20.30
C ARG A 168 12.94 -5.41 -20.35
N ALA A 169 12.88 -6.73 -20.24
CA ALA A 169 14.07 -7.56 -20.47
C ALA A 169 14.42 -7.53 -21.97
N ASP A 170 15.72 -7.52 -22.26
CA ASP A 170 16.18 -7.69 -23.63
C ASP A 170 15.79 -9.11 -24.08
N SER A 171 15.09 -9.22 -25.22
CA SER A 171 14.81 -10.52 -25.82
C SER A 171 16.15 -11.23 -26.02
N ALA A 172 16.33 -12.39 -25.39
CA ALA A 172 17.47 -13.24 -25.69
C ALA A 172 17.38 -13.61 -27.19
N ASN A 173 18.28 -13.05 -28.00
CA ASN A 173 18.55 -13.55 -29.35
C ASN A 173 19.09 -14.97 -29.29
#